data_AF-A0A6N9T5J7-F1
#
_entry.id   AF-A0A6N9T5J7-F1
#
_cell.length_a   1.000
_cell.length_b   1.000
_cell.length_c   1.000
_cell.angle_alpha   90.00
_cell.angle_beta   90.00
_cell.angle_gamma   90.00
#
_symmetry.space_group_name_H-M   'P 1'
#
loop_
_entity.id
_entity.type
_entity.pdbx_description
1 polymer ?
#
loop_
_entity_poly.entity_id
_entity_poly.type
_entity_poly.pdbx_seq_one_letter_code
_entity_poly.pdbx_strand_id
1 'polypeptide(L)' 'MDKMIAELNIENFRRQLGGEEDPIKRATLRRLIVEEERHLAAIVQDERIQRGRCPGAASSVSGGLSPRHDKT' A
#
# COMPACT_ATOMS: atom_id res chain seq x y z
N MET A 1 8.52 -1.95 8.13
CA MET A 1 8.21 -0.93 9.15
C MET A 1 6.78 -1.11 9.56
N ASP A 2 6.47 -0.96 10.84
CA ASP A 2 5.13 -1.20 11.35
C ASP A 2 4.19 -0.03 11.08
N LYS A 3 2.93 -0.33 10.77
CA LYS A 3 1.87 0.64 10.50
C LYS A 3 1.75 1.70 11.60
N MET A 4 1.72 1.24 12.86
CA MET A 4 1.60 2.11 14.03
C MET A 4 2.77 3.08 14.16
N ILE A 5 3.99 2.66 13.78
CA ILE A 5 5.16 3.52 13.84
C ILE A 5 5.09 4.59 12.74
N ALA A 6 4.66 4.24 11.52
CA ALA A 6 4.45 5.21 10.45
C ALA A 6 3.39 6.26 10.84
N GLU A 7 2.27 5.84 11.44
CA GLU A 7 1.22 6.74 11.94
C GLU A 7 1.75 7.70 13.02
N LEU A 8 2.49 7.17 14.01
CA LEU A 8 3.09 7.98 15.08
C LEU A 8 4.12 8.98 14.52
N ASN A 9 4.92 8.58 13.54
CA ASN A 9 5.89 9.44 12.90
C ASN A 9 5.21 10.60 12.15
N ILE A 10 4.15 10.32 11.39
CA ILE A 10 3.37 11.35 10.68
C ILE A 10 2.82 12.38 11.68
N GLU A 11 2.21 11.92 12.77
CA GLU A 11 1.66 12.81 13.80
C GLU A 11 2.76 13.67 14.45
N ASN A 12 3.89 13.06 14.79
CA ASN A 12 5.03 13.75 15.39
C ASN A 12 5.59 14.84 14.44
N PHE A 13 5.80 14.51 13.16
CA PHE A 13 6.30 15.48 12.19
C PHE A 13 5.30 16.61 11.93
N ARG A 14 3.99 16.33 11.92
CA ARG A 14 2.94 17.36 11.81
C ARG A 14 2.96 18.30 13.01
N ARG A 15 3.13 17.79 14.23
CA ARG A 15 3.28 18.61 15.44
C ARG A 15 4.51 19.50 15.38
N GLN A 16 5.67 18.94 14.98
CA GLN A 16 6.91 19.72 14.82
C GLN A 16 6.75 20.80 13.75
N LEU A 17 6.11 20.49 12.62
CA LEU A 17 5.88 21.45 11.54
C LEU A 17 4.99 22.63 11.97
N GLY A 18 4.08 22.42 12.92
CA GLY A 18 3.19 23.46 13.43
C GLY A 18 3.89 24.57 14.23
N GLY A 19 5.05 24.28 14.82
CA GLY A 19 5.86 25.24 15.59
C GLY A 19 7.19 25.61 14.95
N GLU A 20 7.52 25.05 13.79
CA GLU A 20 8.80 25.29 13.12
C GLU A 20 8.73 26.55 12.24
N GLU A 21 9.64 27.49 12.49
CA GLU A 21 9.75 28.76 11.74
C GLU A 21 10.81 28.69 10.64
N ASP A 22 11.81 27.81 10.78
CA ASP A 22 12.89 27.67 9.82
C ASP A 22 12.37 27.06 8.49
N PRO A 23 12.42 27.80 7.37
CA PRO A 23 11.86 27.34 6.11
C PRO A 23 12.53 26.07 5.58
N ILE A 24 13.81 25.85 5.87
CA ILE A 24 14.56 24.66 5.46
C ILE A 24 14.10 23.44 6.25
N LYS A 25 13.94 23.59 7.56
CA LYS A 25 13.42 22.51 8.41
C LYS A 25 11.96 22.20 8.09
N ARG A 26 11.14 23.22 7.81
CA ARG A 26 9.75 23.01 7.35
C ARG A 26 9.68 22.21 6.06
N ALA A 27 10.55 22.53 5.09
CA ALA A 27 10.62 21.78 3.84
C ALA A 27 11.03 20.32 4.09
N THR A 28 12.01 20.10 4.97
CA THR A 28 12.45 18.76 5.38
C THR A 28 11.33 17.98 6.07
N LEU A 29 10.64 18.57 7.06
CA LEU A 29 9.52 17.96 7.78
C LEU A 29 8.38 17.59 6.83
N ARG A 30 8.05 18.46 5.86
CA ARG A 30 7.06 18.16 4.83
C ARG A 30 7.46 16.96 3.97
N ARG A 31 8.74 16.87 3.58
CA ARG A 31 9.24 15.72 2.81
C ARG A 31 9.14 14.43 3.61
N LEU A 32 9.53 14.46 4.90
CA LEU A 32 9.44 13.29 5.78
C LEU A 32 8.00 12.82 5.98
N ILE A 33 7.05 13.75 6.14
CA ILE A 33 5.62 13.40 6.20
C ILE A 33 5.18 12.64 4.94
N VAL A 34 5.56 13.12 3.76
CA VAL A 34 5.19 12.47 2.48
C VAL A 34 5.84 11.08 2.36
N GLU A 35 7.08 10.91 2.79
CA GLU A 35 7.77 9.62 2.78
C GLU A 35 7.07 8.62 3.72
N GLU A 36 6.71 9.02 4.93
CA GLU A 36 5.97 8.16 5.87
C GLU A 36 4.53 7.87 5.41
N GLU A 37 3.82 8.83 4.81
CA GLU A 37 2.50 8.61 4.23
C GLU A 37 2.55 7.58 3.09
N ARG A 38 3.62 7.57 2.29
CA ARG A 38 3.84 6.54 1.25
C ARG A 38 4.10 5.17 1.86
N HIS A 39 4.90 5.09 2.93
CA HIS A 39 5.12 3.83 3.64
C HIS A 39 3.82 3.29 4.23
N LEU A 40 3.03 4.15 4.86
CA LEU A 40 1.73 3.79 5.43
C LEU A 40 0.78 3.28 4.33
N ALA A 41 0.71 3.98 3.20
CA ALA A 41 -0.11 3.56 2.06
C ALA A 41 0.31 2.19 1.50
N ALA A 42 1.62 1.93 1.41
CA ALA A 42 2.15 0.65 0.96
C ALA A 42 1.77 -0.50 1.92
N ILE A 43 1.88 -0.29 3.23
CA ILE A 43 1.50 -1.28 4.25
C ILE A 43 -0.01 -1.56 4.17
N VAL A 44 -0.85 -0.52 4.10
CA VAL A 44 -2.31 -0.67 3.99
C VAL A 44 -2.70 -1.40 2.71
N GLN A 45 -2.03 -1.12 1.59
CA GLN A 45 -2.30 -1.79 0.33
C GLN A 45 -1.92 -3.28 0.40
N ASP A 46 -0.78 -3.61 1.00
CA ASP A 46 -0.34 -4.99 1.17
C ASP A 46 -1.28 -5.77 2.10
N GLU A 47 -1.72 -5.17 3.22
CA GLU A 47 -2.74 -5.76 4.11
C GLU A 47 -4.05 -6.07 3.38
N ARG A 48 -4.49 -5.19 2.46
CA ARG A 48 -5.69 -5.41 1.64
C ARG A 48 -5.49 -6.57 0.66
N ILE A 49 -4.33 -6.67 0.03
CA ILE A 49 -4.01 -7.78 -0.88
C ILE A 49 -3.95 -9.10 -0.10
N GLN A 50 -3.34 -9.12 1.08
CA GLN A 50 -3.27 -10.30 1.93
C GLN A 50 -4.66 -10.75 2.43
N ARG A 51 -5.53 -9.81 2.84
CA ARG A 51 -6.92 -10.13 3.26
C ARG A 51 -7.84 -10.51 2.09
N GLY A 52 -7.55 -10.04 0.88
CA GLY A 52 -8.27 -10.41 -0.35
C GLY A 52 -7.78 -11.72 -0.99
N ARG A 53 -6.55 -12.17 -0.67
CA ARG A 53 -6.08 -13.52 -0.98
C ARG A 53 -6.63 -14.49 0.05
N CYS A 54 -7.78 -15.08 -0.24
CA CYS A 54 -8.06 -16.42 0.28
C CYS A 54 -6.92 -17.34 -0.16
N PRO A 55 -6.21 -18.06 0.73
CA PRO A 55 -5.20 -19.06 0.34
C PRO A 55 -5.80 -20.32 -0.31
N GLY A 56 -7.02 -20.25 -0.82
CA GLY A 56 -7.83 -21.39 -1.23
C GLY A 56 -8.75 -21.06 -2.39
N ALA A 57 -8.24 -20.41 -3.44
CA ALA A 57 -8.88 -20.42 -4.75
C ALA A 57 -7.96 -21.16 -5.71
N ALA A 58 -8.37 -22.39 -6.02
CA ALA A 58 -7.77 -23.26 -7.01
C ALA A 58 -7.40 -22.47 -8.29
N SER A 59 -6.19 -22.73 -8.80
CA SER A 59 -5.91 -22.57 -10.23
C SER A 59 -6.91 -23.45 -10.98
N SER A 60 -8.07 -22.88 -11.26
CA SER A 60 -9.00 -23.38 -12.24
C SER A 60 -8.30 -23.21 -13.58
N VAL A 61 -7.75 -24.30 -14.08
CA VAL A 61 -7.41 -24.47 -15.49
C VAL A 61 -8.73 -24.42 -16.27
N SER A 62 -9.18 -23.22 -16.59
CA SER A 62 -10.17 -22.97 -17.63
C SER A 62 -9.43 -22.88 -18.97
N GLY A 63 -8.97 -24.02 -19.46
CA GLY A 63 -8.58 -24.21 -20.85
C GLY A 63 -9.83 -24.48 -21.68
N GLY A 64 -10.50 -23.41 -22.12
CA GLY A 64 -11.56 -23.50 -23.11
C GLY A 64 -10.99 -23.78 -24.51
N LEU A 65 -11.67 -24.64 -25.28
CA LEU A 65 -12.45 -24.28 -26.48
C LEU A 65 -12.74 -25.54 -27.34
N SER A 66 -14.03 -25.72 -27.67
CA SER A 66 -14.67 -26.72 -28.54
C SER A 66 -14.24 -26.59 -30.04
N PRO A 67 -14.85 -27.24 -31.07
CA PRO A 67 -15.90 -28.29 -31.12
C PRO A 67 -15.62 -29.48 -32.10
N ARG A 68 -16.57 -30.41 -32.13
CA ARG A 68 -16.74 -31.56 -33.05
C ARG A 68 -16.47 -31.24 -34.53
N HIS A 69 -15.76 -32.13 -35.20
CA HIS A 69 -15.93 -32.37 -36.63
C HIS A 69 -16.30 -33.84 -36.86
N ASP A 70 -17.57 -34.02 -37.22
CA ASP A 70 -18.13 -35.21 -37.83
C ASP A 70 -17.86 -35.12 -39.33
N LYS A 71 -17.18 -36.12 -39.90
CA LYS A 71 -17.23 -36.43 -41.34
C LYS A 71 -17.06 -37.94 -41.51
N THR A 72 -18.15 -38.57 -41.95
CA THR A 72 -18.30 -39.77 -42.81
C THR A 72 -17.12 -40.73 -42.92
#